data_AF-A0A9D2A839-F1
#
_entry.id   AF-A0A9D2A839-F1
#
_cell.length_a   1.000
_cell.length_b   1.000
_cell.length_c   1.000
_cell.angle_alpha   90.00
_cell.angle_beta   90.00
_cell.angle_gamma   90.00
#
_symmetry.space_group_name_H-M   'P 1'
#
loop_
_entity.id
_entity.type
_entity.pdbx_description
1 polymer ?
#
loop_
_entity_poly.entity_id
_entity_poly.type
_entity_poly.pdbx_seq_one_letter_code
_entity_poly.pdbx_strand_id
1 'polypeptide(L)'
;MNDRDYDASAPYYYIVFEGKNGQMTYVSAALSDFDTEFSSVTASLSAGESGAVLTVAGTAKNAGYVAAAHSASGELVLGGEACDAGEFSVTCDLSQMTEPGIWYDVRLYNLYTGQRFDLASSCAQTSGEIEVGDRIYSFQVYDDLLKVTYSEKRGDASDVIGDLTMTLIAEDGTPYLTISGTAEEGIALSAAICTDNAQVVSAQNAGTGGTVSIRIDLSALTIAGRWYDLIITADGAEYDVYSSSASLNGQIYANGHIYNFQDWEGVVKVACDPT
;
A
#
# COMPACT_ATOMS: atom_id res chain seq x y z
N MET A 1 -36.48 -13.43 21.52
CA MET A 1 -37.85 -12.94 21.27
C MET A 1 -38.07 -13.17 19.79
N ASN A 2 -38.79 -14.22 19.41
CA ASN A 2 -38.99 -14.52 17.98
C ASN A 2 -40.16 -13.67 17.51
N ASP A 3 -39.84 -12.68 16.68
CA ASP A 3 -40.84 -11.90 15.97
C ASP A 3 -41.64 -12.84 15.07
N ARG A 4 -42.95 -12.86 15.23
CA ARG A 4 -43.87 -13.78 14.53
C ARG A 4 -44.56 -13.11 13.34
N ASP A 5 -44.27 -11.83 13.08
CA ASP A 5 -44.85 -11.05 12.01
C ASP A 5 -43.80 -10.80 10.91
N TYR A 6 -43.30 -11.89 10.32
CA TYR A 6 -42.39 -11.83 9.18
C TYR A 6 -43.08 -11.24 7.95
N ASP A 7 -42.57 -10.11 7.46
CA ASP A 7 -42.95 -9.47 6.20
C ASP A 7 -41.70 -9.31 5.32
N ALA A 8 -41.71 -9.94 4.13
CA ALA A 8 -40.60 -9.90 3.18
C ALA A 8 -40.35 -8.51 2.57
N SER A 9 -41.24 -7.55 2.81
CA SER A 9 -41.09 -6.15 2.38
C SER A 9 -40.44 -5.23 3.42
N ALA A 10 -40.17 -5.73 4.64
CA ALA A 10 -39.49 -4.97 5.68
C ALA A 10 -37.95 -5.15 5.61
N PRO A 11 -37.15 -4.09 5.83
CA PRO A 11 -35.70 -4.22 5.88
C PRO A 11 -35.26 -5.12 7.04
N TYR A 12 -34.41 -6.11 6.77
CA TYR A 12 -33.81 -6.96 7.80
C TYR A 12 -32.76 -6.15 8.56
N TYR A 13 -32.82 -6.13 9.89
CA TYR A 13 -31.74 -5.56 10.69
C TYR A 13 -30.89 -6.69 11.25
N TYR A 14 -29.58 -6.61 11.06
CA TYR A 14 -28.64 -7.47 11.78
C TYR A 14 -27.94 -6.64 12.86
N ILE A 15 -27.66 -7.29 13.98
CA ILE A 15 -26.83 -6.74 15.05
C ILE A 15 -25.47 -7.39 14.90
N VAL A 16 -24.47 -6.62 14.47
CA VAL A 16 -23.07 -7.05 14.57
C VAL A 16 -22.55 -6.67 15.94
N PHE A 17 -21.91 -7.63 16.59
CA PHE A 17 -21.06 -7.39 17.74
C PHE A 17 -19.63 -7.37 17.23
N GLU A 18 -19.07 -6.19 16.99
CA GLU A 18 -17.64 -6.05 16.76
C GLU A 18 -16.95 -5.97 18.12
N GLY A 19 -16.11 -6.97 18.40
CA GLY A 19 -15.31 -7.05 19.62
C GLY A 19 -13.82 -6.99 19.28
N LYS A 20 -13.13 -5.92 19.68
CA LYS A 20 -11.66 -5.85 19.68
C LYS A 20 -11.20 -5.23 21.02
N ASN A 21 -10.24 -5.87 21.68
CA ASN A 21 -9.67 -5.44 22.98
C ASN A 21 -10.70 -5.19 24.11
N GLY A 22 -11.79 -5.95 24.15
CA GLY A 22 -12.78 -5.87 25.24
C GLY A 22 -13.77 -4.69 25.13
N GLN A 23 -13.70 -3.89 24.06
CA GLN A 23 -14.77 -2.96 23.70
C GLN A 23 -15.74 -3.63 22.72
N MET A 24 -17.03 -3.48 23.01
CA MET A 24 -18.12 -4.00 22.17
C MET A 24 -18.85 -2.82 21.55
N THR A 25 -18.84 -2.74 20.23
CA THR A 25 -19.66 -1.77 19.48
C THR A 25 -20.87 -2.50 18.92
N TYR A 26 -22.07 -1.95 19.11
CA TYR A 26 -23.29 -2.44 18.47
C TYR A 26 -23.53 -1.67 17.18
N VAL A 27 -23.69 -2.39 16.08
CA VAL A 27 -24.14 -1.81 14.81
C VAL A 27 -25.44 -2.48 14.44
N SER A 28 -26.53 -1.69 14.39
CA SER A 28 -27.80 -2.09 13.80
C SER A 28 -27.84 -1.48 12.40
N ALA A 29 -27.73 -2.31 11.37
CA ALA A 29 -27.80 -1.88 9.98
C ALA A 29 -28.84 -2.69 9.22
N ALA A 30 -29.56 -2.03 8.32
CA ALA A 30 -30.43 -2.73 7.38
C ALA A 30 -29.56 -3.55 6.41
N LEU A 31 -29.89 -4.83 6.23
CA LEU A 31 -29.33 -5.69 5.20
C LEU A 31 -29.93 -5.24 3.86
N SER A 32 -29.23 -4.36 3.17
CA SER A 32 -29.50 -3.98 1.79
C SER A 32 -28.52 -4.70 0.88
N ASP A 33 -29.05 -5.46 -0.05
CA ASP A 33 -28.25 -6.16 -1.06
C ASP A 33 -27.71 -5.14 -2.07
N PHE A 34 -26.39 -5.17 -2.31
CA PHE A 34 -25.70 -4.25 -3.20
C PHE A 34 -26.36 -4.19 -4.58
N ASP A 35 -26.67 -5.35 -5.16
CA ASP A 35 -27.24 -5.46 -6.51
C ASP A 35 -28.70 -5.01 -6.58
N THR A 36 -29.36 -4.88 -5.43
CA THR A 36 -30.73 -4.32 -5.37
C THR A 36 -30.75 -2.80 -5.28
N GLU A 37 -29.63 -2.21 -4.88
CA GLU A 37 -29.46 -0.76 -4.70
C GLU A 37 -28.69 -0.13 -5.85
N PHE A 38 -27.69 -0.82 -6.39
CA PHE A 38 -26.78 -0.28 -7.39
C PHE A 38 -26.67 -1.17 -8.62
N SER A 39 -26.34 -0.53 -9.75
CA SER A 39 -25.90 -1.23 -10.95
C SER A 39 -24.81 -0.45 -11.68
N SER A 40 -24.00 -1.16 -12.47
CA SER A 40 -22.90 -0.60 -13.27
C SER A 40 -21.91 0.26 -12.47
N VAL A 41 -21.64 -0.12 -11.22
CA VAL A 41 -20.74 0.63 -10.34
C VAL A 41 -19.29 0.46 -10.77
N THR A 42 -18.59 1.58 -10.90
CA THR A 42 -17.17 1.63 -11.21
C THR A 42 -16.44 2.57 -10.26
N ALA A 43 -15.15 2.32 -10.06
CA ALA A 43 -14.25 3.11 -9.24
C ALA A 43 -12.96 3.44 -10.00
N SER A 44 -12.49 4.67 -9.91
CA SER A 44 -11.24 5.12 -10.53
C SER A 44 -10.46 6.08 -9.62
N LEU A 45 -9.15 6.11 -9.84
CA LEU A 45 -8.24 7.05 -9.20
C LEU A 45 -7.77 8.10 -10.21
N SER A 46 -7.70 9.36 -9.79
CA SER A 46 -7.13 10.44 -10.59
C SER A 46 -6.40 11.47 -9.71
N ALA A 47 -5.52 12.25 -10.32
CA ALA A 47 -4.94 13.43 -9.67
C ALA A 47 -5.95 14.59 -9.70
N GLY A 48 -6.21 15.19 -8.54
CA GLY A 48 -6.99 16.42 -8.36
C GLY A 48 -6.11 17.62 -7.98
N GLU A 49 -6.73 18.78 -7.74
CA GLU A 49 -6.03 20.02 -7.40
C GLU A 49 -5.39 19.99 -5.99
N SER A 50 -6.03 19.31 -5.04
CA SER A 50 -5.59 19.21 -3.63
C SER A 50 -4.92 17.88 -3.28
N GLY A 51 -4.99 16.87 -4.16
CA GLY A 51 -4.61 15.51 -3.82
C GLY A 51 -5.12 14.46 -4.80
N ALA A 52 -4.96 13.18 -4.45
CA ALA A 52 -5.59 12.10 -5.18
C ALA A 52 -7.10 12.08 -4.94
N VAL A 53 -7.87 11.79 -5.98
CA VAL A 53 -9.32 11.73 -5.93
C VAL A 53 -9.77 10.32 -6.31
N LEU A 54 -10.54 9.70 -5.40
CA LEU A 54 -11.34 8.52 -5.70
C LEU A 54 -12.65 8.98 -6.33
N THR A 55 -12.98 8.46 -7.51
CA THR A 55 -14.29 8.65 -8.14
C THR A 55 -15.04 7.33 -8.16
N VAL A 56 -16.28 7.31 -7.67
CA VAL A 56 -17.19 6.18 -7.78
C VAL A 56 -18.41 6.61 -8.59
N ALA A 57 -18.69 5.89 -9.67
CA ALA A 57 -19.80 6.19 -10.57
C ALA A 57 -20.67 4.96 -10.79
N GLY A 58 -21.92 5.15 -11.21
CA GLY A 58 -22.85 4.05 -11.48
C GLY A 58 -24.29 4.52 -11.55
N THR A 59 -25.22 3.61 -11.29
CA THR A 59 -26.65 3.92 -11.11
C THR A 59 -27.09 3.48 -9.72
N ALA A 60 -27.72 4.38 -8.96
CA ALA A 60 -28.27 4.12 -7.63
C ALA A 60 -29.79 4.19 -7.64
N LYS A 61 -30.46 3.34 -6.86
CA LYS A 61 -31.91 3.36 -6.69
C LYS A 61 -32.36 4.51 -5.79
N ASN A 62 -31.59 4.80 -4.74
CA ASN A 62 -31.84 5.90 -3.81
C ASN A 62 -30.74 6.98 -3.86
N ALA A 63 -31.08 8.16 -3.37
CA ALA A 63 -30.14 9.27 -3.19
C ALA A 63 -29.38 9.17 -1.85
N GLY A 64 -28.37 10.02 -1.70
CA GLY A 64 -27.68 10.25 -0.43
C GLY A 64 -26.35 9.50 -0.27
N TYR A 65 -25.86 8.85 -1.33
CA TYR A 65 -24.58 8.13 -1.27
C TYR A 65 -23.41 9.05 -1.58
N VAL A 66 -22.33 8.89 -0.81
CA VAL A 66 -21.01 9.48 -1.08
C VAL A 66 -19.99 8.35 -1.28
N ALA A 67 -18.92 8.63 -2.03
CA ALA A 67 -17.73 7.80 -2.00
C ALA A 67 -17.07 7.91 -0.63
N ALA A 68 -16.49 6.81 -0.14
CA ALA A 68 -15.80 6.77 1.13
C ALA A 68 -14.61 5.82 1.10
N ALA A 69 -13.61 6.12 1.92
CA ALA A 69 -12.48 5.24 2.23
C ALA A 69 -12.44 5.01 3.74
N HIS A 70 -12.45 3.76 4.19
CA HIS A 70 -12.48 3.41 5.62
C HIS A 70 -11.38 2.44 6.03
N SER A 71 -10.53 2.82 6.97
CA SER A 71 -9.46 1.96 7.47
C SER A 71 -9.94 1.02 8.57
N ALA A 72 -9.19 -0.05 8.81
CA ALA A 72 -9.39 -0.92 9.97
C ALA A 72 -8.97 -0.27 11.31
N SER A 73 -8.21 0.84 11.27
CA SER A 73 -7.88 1.67 12.44
C SER A 73 -9.04 2.60 12.85
N GLY A 74 -10.08 2.71 12.01
CA GLY A 74 -11.29 3.50 12.28
C GLY A 74 -11.29 4.89 11.63
N GLU A 75 -10.30 5.19 10.79
CA GLU A 75 -10.29 6.39 9.96
C GLU A 75 -11.37 6.27 8.88
N LEU A 76 -12.16 7.34 8.70
CA LEU A 76 -13.21 7.42 7.70
C LEU A 76 -13.06 8.72 6.92
N VAL A 77 -12.74 8.59 5.63
CA VAL A 77 -12.73 9.70 4.69
C VAL A 77 -14.03 9.65 3.89
N LEU A 78 -14.76 10.76 3.85
CA LEU A 78 -16.04 10.89 3.16
C LEU A 78 -15.97 11.91 2.04
N GLY A 79 -16.63 11.60 0.92
CA GLY A 79 -16.95 12.56 -0.12
C GLY A 79 -17.83 13.70 0.39
N GLY A 80 -17.66 14.89 -0.20
CA GLY A 80 -18.37 16.09 0.23
C GLY A 80 -19.79 16.23 -0.32
N GLU A 81 -20.08 15.63 -1.48
CA GLU A 81 -21.36 15.76 -2.17
C GLU A 81 -22.02 14.39 -2.35
N ALA A 82 -23.26 14.28 -1.87
CA ALA A 82 -24.05 13.08 -2.01
C ALA A 82 -24.78 13.04 -3.35
N CYS A 83 -24.91 11.86 -3.95
CA CYS A 83 -25.63 11.69 -5.20
C CYS A 83 -27.14 11.80 -5.05
N ASP A 84 -27.79 12.12 -6.16
CA ASP A 84 -29.21 11.85 -6.37
C ASP A 84 -29.44 10.38 -6.79
N ALA A 85 -30.71 9.95 -6.78
CA ALA A 85 -31.09 8.67 -7.36
C ALA A 85 -30.94 8.70 -8.90
N GLY A 86 -30.61 7.56 -9.50
CA GLY A 86 -30.30 7.43 -10.92
C GLY A 86 -28.79 7.36 -11.17
N GLU A 87 -28.37 7.81 -12.35
CA GLU A 87 -26.94 7.88 -12.69
C GLU A 87 -26.22 8.85 -11.73
N PHE A 88 -25.08 8.41 -11.21
CA PHE A 88 -24.28 9.20 -10.28
C PHE A 88 -22.80 9.13 -10.60
N SER A 89 -22.08 10.15 -10.13
CA SER A 89 -20.63 10.18 -10.01
C SER A 89 -20.30 10.98 -8.76
N VAL A 90 -19.70 10.34 -7.77
CA VAL A 90 -19.35 10.93 -6.47
C VAL A 90 -17.86 10.78 -6.23
N THR A 91 -17.26 11.76 -5.57
CA THR A 91 -15.82 11.82 -5.36
C THR A 91 -15.46 11.87 -3.89
N CYS A 92 -14.25 11.40 -3.58
CA CYS A 92 -13.65 11.41 -2.25
C CYS A 92 -12.19 11.89 -2.37
N ASP A 93 -11.83 12.94 -1.64
CA ASP A 93 -10.46 13.47 -1.60
C ASP A 93 -9.61 12.60 -0.68
N LEU A 94 -8.71 11.81 -1.27
CA LEU A 94 -7.86 10.86 -0.55
C LEU A 94 -6.66 11.53 0.12
N SER A 95 -6.40 12.83 -0.12
CA SER A 95 -5.37 13.56 0.65
C SER A 95 -5.66 13.58 2.15
N GLN A 96 -6.92 13.38 2.52
CA GLN A 96 -7.38 13.31 3.90
C GLN A 96 -6.94 12.02 4.61
N MET A 97 -6.49 10.99 3.88
CA MET A 97 -5.92 9.78 4.47
C MET A 97 -4.63 10.12 5.23
N THR A 98 -4.51 9.66 6.47
CA THR A 98 -3.38 10.04 7.36
C THR A 98 -2.37 8.94 7.62
N GLU A 99 -2.73 7.68 7.38
CA GLU A 99 -1.89 6.52 7.66
C GLU A 99 -1.31 5.90 6.37
N PRO A 100 0.00 6.09 6.07
CA PRO A 100 0.63 5.47 4.91
C PRO A 100 0.74 3.95 5.08
N GLY A 101 0.61 3.21 3.98
CA GLY A 101 0.69 1.75 3.93
C GLY A 101 -0.55 1.02 4.46
N ILE A 102 -1.52 1.74 5.02
CA ILE A 102 -2.78 1.15 5.51
C ILE A 102 -3.79 1.05 4.37
N TRP A 103 -4.48 -0.09 4.32
CA TRP A 103 -5.51 -0.35 3.31
C TRP A 103 -6.87 0.10 3.82
N TYR A 104 -7.57 0.88 2.99
CA TYR A 104 -8.90 1.42 3.26
C TYR A 104 -9.91 0.70 2.37
N ASP A 105 -11.01 0.25 2.95
CA ASP A 105 -12.15 -0.26 2.20
C ASP A 105 -12.74 0.86 1.35
N VAL A 106 -12.91 0.62 0.05
CA VAL A 106 -13.60 1.53 -0.85
C VAL A 106 -15.10 1.27 -0.75
N ARG A 107 -15.87 2.32 -0.44
CA ARG A 107 -17.29 2.20 -0.08
C ARG A 107 -18.18 3.25 -0.73
N LEU A 108 -19.46 2.91 -0.85
CA LEU A 108 -20.55 3.89 -0.90
C LEU A 108 -21.20 3.99 0.48
N TYR A 109 -21.28 5.21 1.01
CA TYR A 109 -21.84 5.51 2.32
C TYR A 109 -23.10 6.38 2.17
N ASN A 110 -24.24 5.94 2.70
CA ASN A 110 -25.46 6.75 2.69
C ASN A 110 -25.49 7.71 3.89
N LEU A 111 -25.43 9.01 3.64
CA LEU A 111 -25.41 10.01 4.71
C LEU A 111 -26.72 10.11 5.51
N TYR A 112 -27.84 9.70 4.93
CA TYR A 112 -29.15 9.78 5.58
C TYR A 112 -29.45 8.55 6.45
N THR A 113 -29.05 7.36 5.99
CA THR A 113 -29.38 6.09 6.67
C THR A 113 -28.19 5.48 7.42
N GLY A 114 -26.96 5.93 7.16
CA GLY A 114 -25.74 5.35 7.70
C GLY A 114 -25.37 3.98 7.09
N GLN A 115 -26.10 3.54 6.04
CA GLN A 115 -25.79 2.31 5.32
C GLN A 115 -24.46 2.40 4.60
N ARG A 116 -23.79 1.26 4.48
CA ARG A 116 -22.44 1.13 3.92
C ARG A 116 -22.42 -0.04 2.95
N PHE A 117 -21.78 0.15 1.82
CA PHE A 117 -21.65 -0.85 0.78
C PHE A 117 -20.20 -0.91 0.36
N ASP A 118 -19.53 -2.05 0.64
CA ASP A 118 -18.18 -2.31 0.17
C ASP A 118 -18.21 -2.57 -1.34
N LEU A 119 -17.24 -2.00 -2.07
CA LEU A 119 -17.10 -2.25 -3.50
C LEU A 119 -16.30 -3.52 -3.75
N ALA A 120 -16.73 -4.30 -4.73
CA ALA A 120 -16.00 -5.47 -5.20
C ALA A 120 -14.80 -5.05 -6.07
N SER A 121 -13.80 -5.92 -6.18
CA SER A 121 -12.59 -5.71 -6.98
C SER A 121 -12.90 -5.44 -8.46
N SER A 122 -13.98 -6.06 -8.96
CA SER A 122 -14.49 -5.88 -10.32
C SER A 122 -14.98 -4.46 -10.65
N CYS A 123 -15.20 -3.61 -9.65
CA CYS A 123 -15.56 -2.20 -9.87
C CYS A 123 -14.37 -1.34 -10.32
N ALA A 124 -13.12 -1.75 -10.11
CA ALA A 124 -11.95 -0.93 -10.44
C ALA A 124 -11.77 -0.77 -11.97
N GLN A 125 -11.77 0.48 -12.46
CA GLN A 125 -11.54 0.82 -13.87
C GLN A 125 -10.09 1.19 -14.20
N THR A 126 -9.38 1.76 -13.23
CA THR A 126 -7.97 2.11 -13.38
C THR A 126 -7.12 1.04 -12.71
N SER A 127 -6.23 0.41 -13.47
CA SER A 127 -5.14 -0.40 -12.93
C SER A 127 -3.88 0.45 -12.83
N GLY A 128 -3.15 0.34 -11.71
CA GLY A 128 -1.87 1.01 -11.52
C GLY A 128 -1.92 2.07 -10.43
N GLU A 129 -0.80 2.77 -10.29
CA GLU A 129 -0.59 3.78 -9.25
C GLU A 129 -0.78 5.19 -9.82
N ILE A 130 -1.17 6.13 -8.96
CA ILE A 130 -1.14 7.56 -9.26
C ILE A 130 -0.21 8.26 -8.26
N GLU A 131 0.71 9.06 -8.78
CA GLU A 131 1.59 9.90 -7.97
C GLU A 131 1.00 11.30 -7.84
N VAL A 132 0.83 11.78 -6.61
CA VAL A 132 0.39 13.15 -6.31
C VAL A 132 1.25 13.72 -5.19
N GLY A 133 2.17 14.63 -5.55
CA GLY A 133 3.18 15.12 -4.62
C GLY A 133 4.10 13.98 -4.15
N ASP A 134 4.33 13.91 -2.84
CA ASP A 134 5.14 12.85 -2.22
C ASP A 134 4.31 11.61 -1.84
N ARG A 135 3.13 11.42 -2.44
CA ARG A 135 2.28 10.26 -2.16
C ARG A 135 1.94 9.50 -3.43
N ILE A 136 1.99 8.17 -3.32
CA ILE A 136 1.65 7.24 -4.39
C ILE A 136 0.41 6.47 -3.95
N TYR A 137 -0.69 6.59 -4.68
CA TYR A 137 -1.96 5.94 -4.37
C TYR A 137 -2.22 4.79 -5.32
N SER A 138 -2.78 3.70 -4.81
CA SER A 138 -3.10 2.54 -5.65
C SER A 138 -4.30 1.78 -5.12
N PHE A 139 -5.01 1.11 -6.04
CA PHE A 139 -6.00 0.12 -5.65
C PHE A 139 -5.32 -1.18 -5.25
N GLN A 140 -5.89 -1.82 -4.23
CA GLN A 140 -5.50 -3.11 -3.70
C GLN A 140 -6.73 -4.03 -3.68
N VAL A 141 -6.50 -5.34 -3.71
CA VAL A 141 -7.58 -6.34 -3.68
C VAL A 141 -7.34 -7.34 -2.56
N TYR A 142 -8.37 -7.57 -1.75
CA TYR A 142 -8.35 -8.59 -0.70
C TYR A 142 -9.71 -9.24 -0.56
N ASP A 143 -9.77 -10.56 -0.72
CA ASP A 143 -11.02 -11.34 -0.63
C ASP A 143 -12.15 -10.76 -1.49
N ASP A 144 -11.81 -10.41 -2.75
CA ASP A 144 -12.69 -9.73 -3.72
C ASP A 144 -13.18 -8.33 -3.32
N LEU A 145 -12.71 -7.76 -2.21
CA LEU A 145 -13.00 -6.38 -1.83
C LEU A 145 -11.99 -5.41 -2.45
N LEU A 146 -12.49 -4.32 -3.01
CA LEU A 146 -11.69 -3.21 -3.51
C LEU A 146 -11.22 -2.34 -2.34
N LYS A 147 -9.92 -2.11 -2.29
CA LYS A 147 -9.27 -1.28 -1.29
C LYS A 147 -8.44 -0.20 -1.96
N VAL A 148 -8.18 0.89 -1.24
CA VAL A 148 -7.24 1.92 -1.65
C VAL A 148 -6.19 2.10 -0.56
N THR A 149 -4.95 2.34 -0.97
CA THR A 149 -3.83 2.64 -0.08
C THR A 149 -3.05 3.82 -0.63
N TYR A 150 -2.22 4.44 0.20
CA TYR A 150 -1.14 5.28 -0.28
C TYR A 150 0.16 4.93 0.43
N SER A 151 1.28 5.08 -0.28
CA SER A 151 2.62 5.10 0.29
C SER A 151 3.21 6.50 0.13
N GLU A 152 4.23 6.79 0.93
CA GLU A 152 5.04 7.99 0.71
C GLU A 152 6.11 7.68 -0.32
N LYS A 153 6.32 8.61 -1.24
CA LYS A 153 7.42 8.57 -2.20
C LYS A 153 8.72 8.74 -1.42
N ARG A 154 9.61 7.76 -1.53
CA ARG A 154 10.94 7.86 -0.95
C ARG A 154 11.85 8.67 -1.87
N GLY A 155 12.84 9.33 -1.28
CA GLY A 155 13.90 9.98 -2.05
C GLY A 155 14.78 8.95 -2.77
N ASP A 156 15.65 9.42 -3.66
CA ASP A 156 16.66 8.55 -4.26
C ASP A 156 17.86 8.46 -3.32
N ALA A 157 18.36 7.26 -3.07
CA ALA A 157 19.55 7.05 -2.26
C ALA A 157 20.78 7.82 -2.78
N SER A 158 20.80 8.18 -4.07
CA SER A 158 21.86 9.03 -4.64
C SER A 158 21.85 10.48 -4.12
N ASP A 159 20.74 10.94 -3.54
CA ASP A 159 20.66 12.25 -2.87
C ASP A 159 21.51 12.32 -1.60
N VAL A 160 21.81 11.16 -0.99
CA VAL A 160 22.56 11.04 0.27
C VAL A 160 23.86 10.25 0.14
N ILE A 161 23.99 9.40 -0.88
CA ILE A 161 25.19 8.61 -1.17
C ILE A 161 25.68 8.90 -2.60
N GLY A 162 26.76 9.65 -2.72
CA GLY A 162 27.48 9.87 -3.98
C GLY A 162 28.25 8.62 -4.43
N ASP A 163 28.36 8.43 -5.75
CA ASP A 163 29.03 7.28 -6.39
C ASP A 163 28.51 5.92 -5.89
N LEU A 164 27.20 5.85 -5.60
CA LEU A 164 26.53 4.67 -5.06
C LEU A 164 26.82 3.44 -5.91
N THR A 165 27.48 2.46 -5.30
CA THR A 165 27.85 1.20 -5.92
C THR A 165 27.35 0.05 -5.07
N MET A 166 26.70 -0.92 -5.72
CA MET A 166 26.18 -2.10 -5.07
C MET A 166 26.77 -3.35 -5.74
N THR A 167 27.28 -4.26 -4.92
CA THR A 167 27.89 -5.50 -5.41
C THR A 167 27.35 -6.70 -4.65
N LEU A 168 26.94 -7.73 -5.38
CA LEU A 168 26.64 -9.05 -4.80
C LEU A 168 27.92 -9.89 -4.80
N ILE A 169 28.28 -10.41 -3.62
CA ILE A 169 29.46 -11.26 -3.44
C ILE A 169 29.09 -12.52 -2.65
N ALA A 170 29.74 -13.64 -2.97
CA ALA A 170 29.65 -14.86 -2.17
C ALA A 170 31.00 -15.10 -1.49
N GLU A 171 31.00 -15.16 -0.16
CA GLU A 171 32.19 -15.46 0.65
C GLU A 171 31.91 -16.69 1.51
N ASP A 172 32.72 -17.74 1.35
CA ASP A 172 32.56 -19.02 2.06
C ASP A 172 31.14 -19.61 1.96
N GLY A 173 30.50 -19.45 0.79
CA GLY A 173 29.14 -19.91 0.51
C GLY A 173 28.03 -19.00 1.06
N THR A 174 28.38 -17.95 1.82
CA THR A 174 27.44 -16.98 2.36
C THR A 174 27.24 -15.82 1.37
N PRO A 175 26.00 -15.51 0.95
CA PRO A 175 25.72 -14.41 0.06
C PRO A 175 25.70 -13.06 0.81
N TYR A 176 26.35 -12.06 0.23
CA TYR A 176 26.33 -10.70 0.77
C TYR A 176 25.99 -9.67 -0.31
N LEU A 177 25.27 -8.64 0.11
CA LEU A 177 25.18 -7.37 -0.59
C LEU A 177 26.14 -6.38 0.07
N THR A 178 27.07 -5.81 -0.70
CA THR A 178 27.89 -4.69 -0.27
C THR A 178 27.41 -3.41 -0.95
N ILE A 179 27.29 -2.34 -0.17
CA ILE A 179 26.91 -1.01 -0.63
C ILE A 179 28.05 -0.06 -0.26
N SER A 180 28.55 0.68 -1.23
CA SER A 180 29.67 1.60 -1.07
C SER A 180 29.42 2.91 -1.81
N GLY A 181 30.09 3.97 -1.35
CA GLY A 181 29.99 5.30 -1.93
C GLY A 181 30.58 6.34 -0.98
N THR A 182 30.15 7.59 -1.14
CA THR A 182 30.51 8.72 -0.28
C THR A 182 29.26 9.41 0.26
N ALA A 183 29.29 9.90 1.48
CA ALA A 183 28.19 10.62 2.12
C ALA A 183 28.74 11.75 2.99
N GLU A 184 27.84 12.59 3.51
CA GLU A 184 28.21 13.63 4.47
C GLU A 184 28.89 13.02 5.71
N GLU A 185 29.91 13.70 6.25
CA GLU A 185 30.61 13.20 7.43
C GLU A 185 29.70 13.24 8.67
N GLY A 186 29.52 12.10 9.33
CA GLY A 186 28.76 12.00 10.58
C GLY A 186 27.28 11.68 10.41
N ILE A 187 26.78 11.57 9.18
CA ILE A 187 25.41 11.13 8.89
C ILE A 187 25.19 9.68 9.36
N ALA A 188 24.06 9.41 10.02
CA ALA A 188 23.70 8.06 10.42
C ALA A 188 23.11 7.32 9.22
N LEU A 189 23.80 6.27 8.75
CA LEU A 189 23.40 5.49 7.57
C LEU A 189 23.22 4.01 7.90
N SER A 190 22.13 3.45 7.38
CA SER A 190 21.90 2.01 7.37
C SER A 190 21.20 1.56 6.09
N ALA A 191 21.25 0.27 5.82
CA ALA A 191 20.50 -0.34 4.73
C ALA A 191 19.76 -1.58 5.21
N ALA A 192 18.58 -1.80 4.66
CA ALA A 192 17.70 -2.91 5.00
C ALA A 192 17.16 -3.59 3.75
N ILE A 193 17.08 -4.93 3.81
CA ILE A 193 16.30 -5.73 2.87
C ILE A 193 14.94 -5.98 3.49
N CYS A 194 13.90 -5.60 2.76
CA CYS A 194 12.53 -5.61 3.25
C CYS A 194 11.61 -6.44 2.34
N THR A 195 10.51 -6.85 2.93
CA THR A 195 9.30 -7.26 2.23
C THR A 195 8.23 -6.20 2.47
N ASP A 196 7.13 -6.26 1.73
CA ASP A 196 5.98 -5.35 1.81
C ASP A 196 5.54 -5.01 3.25
N ASN A 197 5.74 -5.92 4.20
CA ASN A 197 5.25 -5.79 5.58
C ASN A 197 6.33 -5.86 6.67
N ALA A 198 7.61 -6.09 6.32
CA ALA A 198 8.64 -6.31 7.32
C ALA A 198 10.07 -6.19 6.79
N GLN A 199 10.93 -5.63 7.62
CA GLN A 199 12.38 -5.78 7.50
C GLN A 199 12.78 -7.25 7.69
N VAL A 200 13.58 -7.78 6.77
CA VAL A 200 14.13 -9.15 6.83
C VAL A 200 15.53 -9.14 7.44
N VAL A 201 16.40 -8.26 6.93
CA VAL A 201 17.77 -8.11 7.42
C VAL A 201 18.23 -6.66 7.23
N SER A 202 19.14 -6.18 8.08
CA SER A 202 19.70 -4.83 7.97
C SER A 202 21.16 -4.80 8.41
N ALA A 203 21.89 -3.79 7.93
CA ALA A 203 23.22 -3.48 8.42
C ALA A 203 23.43 -1.96 8.54
N GLN A 204 24.32 -1.57 9.44
CA GLN A 204 24.72 -0.18 9.65
C GLN A 204 25.97 0.15 8.83
N ASN A 205 26.16 1.42 8.51
CA ASN A 205 27.38 1.90 7.86
C ASN A 205 28.60 1.68 8.77
N ALA A 206 29.60 0.99 8.25
CA ALA A 206 30.90 0.78 8.89
C ALA A 206 32.00 1.69 8.32
N GLY A 207 31.69 2.49 7.30
CA GLY A 207 32.60 3.46 6.71
C GLY A 207 32.90 4.64 7.66
N THR A 208 34.02 5.31 7.42
CA THR A 208 34.50 6.44 8.24
C THR A 208 34.89 7.62 7.34
N GLY A 209 34.90 8.83 7.89
CA GLY A 209 35.35 10.04 7.18
C GLY A 209 34.58 10.29 5.87
N GLY A 210 33.26 10.16 5.91
CA GLY A 210 32.38 10.33 4.74
C GLY A 210 32.39 9.14 3.75
N THR A 211 33.10 8.06 4.04
CA THR A 211 32.99 6.83 3.24
C THR A 211 31.77 6.02 3.67
N VAL A 212 31.05 5.45 2.70
CA VAL A 212 29.99 4.47 2.95
C VAL A 212 30.53 3.07 2.70
N SER A 213 30.31 2.18 3.67
CA SER A 213 30.59 0.75 3.57
C SER A 213 29.55 0.00 4.41
N ILE A 214 28.50 -0.48 3.75
CA ILE A 214 27.47 -1.31 4.36
C ILE A 214 27.56 -2.71 3.77
N ARG A 215 27.47 -3.73 4.62
CA ARG A 215 27.50 -5.14 4.21
C ARG A 215 26.36 -5.89 4.86
N ILE A 216 25.46 -6.43 4.05
CA ILE A 216 24.27 -7.17 4.47
C ILE A 216 24.46 -8.65 4.12
N ASP A 217 24.27 -9.52 5.11
CA ASP A 217 24.19 -10.97 4.91
C ASP A 217 22.80 -11.34 4.37
N LEU A 218 22.74 -11.93 3.18
CA LEU A 218 21.49 -12.28 2.51
C LEU A 218 21.01 -13.70 2.84
N SER A 219 21.66 -14.42 3.74
CA SER A 219 21.28 -15.80 4.11
C SER A 219 19.87 -15.91 4.70
N ALA A 220 19.30 -14.80 5.17
CA ALA A 220 17.92 -14.72 5.65
C ALA A 220 16.88 -14.75 4.52
N LEU A 221 17.27 -14.58 3.25
CA LEU A 221 16.36 -14.61 2.10
C LEU A 221 16.08 -16.05 1.67
N THR A 222 15.20 -16.74 2.39
CA THR A 222 14.96 -18.19 2.18
C THR A 222 13.82 -18.51 1.21
N ILE A 223 13.05 -17.50 0.78
CA ILE A 223 11.90 -17.70 -0.11
C ILE A 223 12.37 -17.51 -1.55
N ALA A 224 12.44 -18.62 -2.30
CA ALA A 224 12.83 -18.64 -3.70
C ALA A 224 11.75 -18.00 -4.60
N GLY A 225 12.18 -17.32 -5.67
CA GLY A 225 11.32 -16.61 -6.62
C GLY A 225 10.72 -15.32 -6.06
N ARG A 226 11.29 -14.80 -4.95
CA ARG A 226 10.82 -13.57 -4.30
C ARG A 226 11.80 -12.43 -4.54
N TRP A 227 11.24 -11.25 -4.79
CA TRP A 227 11.96 -9.99 -4.85
C TRP A 227 11.78 -9.24 -3.54
N TYR A 228 12.83 -8.57 -3.11
CA TYR A 228 12.88 -7.84 -1.86
C TYR A 228 13.26 -6.39 -2.13
N ASP A 229 12.64 -5.48 -1.38
CA ASP A 229 12.98 -4.06 -1.41
C ASP A 229 14.34 -3.84 -0.75
N LEU A 230 15.12 -2.91 -1.31
CA LEU A 230 16.31 -2.38 -0.66
C LEU A 230 16.05 -0.94 -0.26
N ILE A 231 16.06 -0.69 1.05
CA ILE A 231 15.84 0.64 1.62
C ILE A 231 17.13 1.14 2.26
N ILE A 232 17.53 2.35 1.89
CA ILE A 232 18.59 3.10 2.58
C ILE A 232 17.92 4.03 3.59
N THR A 233 18.41 4.07 4.81
CA THR A 233 17.97 5.03 5.82
C THR A 233 19.12 5.98 6.14
N ALA A 234 18.88 7.29 6.00
CA ALA A 234 19.81 8.35 6.35
C ALA A 234 19.15 9.32 7.33
N ASP A 235 19.71 9.45 8.54
CA ASP A 235 19.18 10.29 9.63
C ASP A 235 17.67 10.10 9.92
N GLY A 236 17.19 8.87 9.71
CA GLY A 236 15.79 8.48 9.93
C GLY A 236 14.86 8.66 8.73
N ALA A 237 15.32 9.25 7.63
CA ALA A 237 14.59 9.29 6.36
C ALA A 237 14.89 8.05 5.51
N GLU A 238 13.88 7.51 4.82
CA GLU A 238 14.02 6.35 3.93
C GLU A 238 14.17 6.76 2.47
N TYR A 239 15.02 6.04 1.75
CA TYR A 239 15.36 6.26 0.35
C TYR A 239 15.29 4.94 -0.40
N ASP A 240 14.68 4.98 -1.59
CA ASP A 240 14.75 3.89 -2.56
C ASP A 240 16.06 4.00 -3.35
N VAL A 241 16.57 2.86 -3.82
CA VAL A 241 17.71 2.86 -4.75
C VAL A 241 17.18 2.76 -6.16
N TYR A 242 17.48 3.75 -7.01
CA TYR A 242 17.12 3.69 -8.42
C TYR A 242 18.24 3.08 -9.27
N SER A 243 17.88 2.26 -10.26
CA SER A 243 18.86 1.58 -11.12
C SER A 243 19.65 2.55 -12.01
N SER A 244 19.09 3.73 -12.28
CA SER A 244 19.73 4.83 -13.00
C SER A 244 20.76 5.57 -12.15
N SER A 245 20.70 5.47 -10.82
CA SER A 245 21.50 6.23 -9.87
C SER A 245 22.58 5.41 -9.16
N ALA A 246 22.58 4.09 -9.37
CA ALA A 246 23.53 3.16 -8.76
C ALA A 246 24.30 2.33 -9.79
N SER A 247 25.57 2.06 -9.50
CA SER A 247 26.36 1.06 -10.21
C SER A 247 26.09 -0.34 -9.64
N LEU A 248 25.30 -1.14 -10.35
CA LEU A 248 24.87 -2.48 -9.94
C LEU A 248 25.80 -3.56 -10.51
N ASN A 249 26.42 -4.35 -9.63
CA ASN A 249 27.38 -5.36 -10.02
C ASN A 249 27.04 -6.73 -9.45
N GLY A 250 26.89 -7.70 -10.35
CA GLY A 250 26.99 -9.11 -10.02
C GLY A 250 25.68 -9.88 -10.02
N GLN A 251 25.88 -11.18 -10.12
CA GLN A 251 24.93 -12.25 -9.86
C GLN A 251 25.75 -13.33 -9.18
N ILE A 252 25.24 -13.88 -8.08
CA ILE A 252 25.96 -14.90 -7.30
C ILE A 252 25.12 -16.14 -7.10
N TYR A 253 25.80 -17.26 -6.92
CA TYR A 253 25.20 -18.54 -6.59
C TYR A 253 25.65 -18.90 -5.17
N ALA A 254 24.71 -19.01 -4.25
CA ALA A 254 24.99 -19.28 -2.84
C ALA A 254 23.80 -19.97 -2.19
N ASN A 255 24.03 -20.88 -1.24
CA ASN A 255 22.99 -21.58 -0.50
C ASN A 255 21.86 -22.22 -1.36
N GLY A 256 22.18 -22.67 -2.59
CA GLY A 256 21.19 -23.26 -3.50
C GLY A 256 20.25 -22.24 -4.15
N HIS A 257 20.62 -20.96 -4.14
CA HIS A 257 19.89 -19.85 -4.74
C HIS A 257 20.77 -19.03 -5.69
N ILE A 258 20.11 -18.34 -6.61
CA ILE A 258 20.68 -17.28 -7.44
C ILE A 258 20.27 -15.95 -6.83
N TYR A 259 21.24 -15.11 -6.50
CA TYR A 259 20.98 -13.73 -6.08
C TYR A 259 21.39 -12.79 -7.21
N ASN A 260 20.50 -11.87 -7.57
CA ASN A 260 20.72 -10.85 -8.59
C ASN A 260 19.98 -9.55 -8.22
N PHE A 261 20.28 -8.49 -8.96
CA PHE A 261 19.50 -7.26 -8.93
C PHE A 261 18.38 -7.34 -9.97
N GLN A 262 17.20 -6.86 -9.60
CA GLN A 262 16.05 -6.68 -10.48
C GLN A 262 15.67 -5.21 -10.52
N ASP A 263 15.07 -4.78 -11.63
CA ASP A 263 14.51 -3.45 -11.79
C ASP A 263 12.98 -3.56 -11.79
N TRP A 264 12.34 -2.86 -10.87
CA TRP A 264 10.90 -2.67 -10.86
C TRP A 264 10.61 -1.18 -10.94
N GLU A 265 10.16 -0.74 -12.12
CA GLU A 265 9.81 0.66 -12.39
C GLU A 265 10.94 1.64 -12.05
N GLY A 266 12.19 1.22 -12.31
CA GLY A 266 13.39 1.99 -11.99
C GLY A 266 13.92 1.77 -10.58
N VAL A 267 13.17 1.15 -9.66
CA VAL A 267 13.60 0.85 -8.29
C VAL A 267 14.30 -0.50 -8.25
N VAL A 268 15.49 -0.53 -7.64
CA VAL A 268 16.30 -1.74 -7.48
C VAL A 268 15.70 -2.65 -6.43
N LYS A 269 15.49 -3.91 -6.81
CA LYS A 269 15.14 -5.01 -5.92
C LYS A 269 16.29 -6.02 -5.86
N VAL A 270 16.38 -6.76 -4.77
CA VAL A 270 17.25 -7.94 -4.66
C VAL A 270 16.39 -9.18 -4.81
N ALA A 271 16.69 -10.06 -5.77
CA ALA A 271 15.98 -11.33 -5.90
C ALA A 271 16.74 -12.49 -5.24
N CYS A 272 15.97 -13.45 -4.73
CA CYS A 272 16.46 -14.77 -4.36
C CYS A 272 15.70 -15.79 -5.22
N ASP A 273 16.33 -16.29 -6.27
CA ASP A 273 15.75 -17.22 -7.23
C ASP A 273 16.24 -18.66 -7.00
N PRO A 274 15.48 -19.68 -7.38
CA PRO A 274 15.98 -21.06 -7.38
C PRO A 274 17.07 -21.23 -8.46
N THR A 275 18.07 -22.08 -8.17
CA THR A 275 19.10 -22.49 -9.15
C THR A 275 18.58 -23.42 -10.24
#